data_AF-A0ABD3E296-F1
#
_entry.id   AF-A0ABD3E296-F1
#
_cell.length_a   1.000
_cell.length_b   1.000
_cell.length_c   1.000
_cell.angle_alpha   90.00
_cell.angle_beta   90.00
_cell.angle_gamma   90.00
#
_symmetry.space_group_name_H-M   'P 1'
#
loop_
_entity.id
_entity.type
_entity.pdbx_description
1 polymer ?
#
loop_
_entity_poly.entity_id
_entity_poly.type
_entity_poly.pdbx_seq_one_letter_code
_entity_poly.pdbx_strand_id
1 'polypeptide(L)'
;MSEFYGPTGPEASQAQAFTFLVRDQRLGANVGSAQGPTGLGKYLMRSPTGEVIFGGETMRFWDLRAPWLEPLRGPNGLDLSRLKKDIQPWQERRSAEYMTHAPLGSLNSVGGVATEINAVNYVSPRS
;
A
#
# COMPACT_ATOMS: atom_id res chain seq x y z
N MET A 1 8.15 -4.65 14.73
CA MET A 1 9.38 -4.30 14.00
C MET A 1 9.22 -2.99 13.23
N SER A 2 8.26 -2.86 12.30
CA SER A 2 8.01 -1.60 11.57
C SER A 2 7.54 -0.44 12.45
N GLU A 3 6.96 -0.72 13.62
CA GLU A 3 6.60 0.31 14.62
C GLU A 3 7.80 1.09 15.17
N PHE A 4 8.99 0.48 15.20
CA PHE A 4 10.20 1.13 15.71
C PHE A 4 11.13 1.63 14.61
N TYR A 5 11.14 0.94 13.46
CA TYR A 5 12.09 1.19 12.37
C TYR A 5 11.45 1.79 11.11
N GLY A 6 10.16 2.11 11.16
CA GLY A 6 9.38 2.51 9.99
C GLY A 6 9.07 1.33 9.05
N PRO A 7 8.30 1.59 7.98
CA PRO A 7 7.88 0.56 7.03
C PRO A 7 9.06 0.02 6.21
N THR A 8 8.96 -1.23 5.79
CA THR A 8 9.83 -1.73 4.70
C THR A 8 9.42 -1.09 3.36
N GLY A 9 10.28 -1.16 2.34
CA GLY A 9 9.93 -0.72 0.98
C GLY A 9 8.66 -1.40 0.44
N PRO A 10 8.55 -2.75 0.51
CA PRO A 10 7.33 -3.48 0.19
C PRO A 10 6.09 -2.99 0.97
N GLU A 11 6.25 -2.73 2.27
CA GLU A 11 5.17 -2.28 3.14
C GLU A 11 4.66 -0.88 2.78
N ALA A 12 5.55 0.07 2.54
CA ALA A 12 5.19 1.42 2.11
C ALA A 12 4.50 1.42 0.72
N SER A 13 4.98 0.58 -0.20
CA SER A 13 4.39 0.44 -1.53
C SER A 13 2.97 -0.13 -1.48
N GLN A 14 2.75 -1.19 -0.69
CA GLN A 14 1.42 -1.78 -0.50
C GLN A 14 0.49 -0.81 0.25
N ALA A 15 1.03 -0.04 1.21
CA ALA A 15 0.30 0.99 1.94
C ALA A 15 -0.19 2.13 1.04
N GLN A 16 0.58 2.52 0.02
CA GLN A 16 0.13 3.48 -0.98
C GLN A 16 -1.07 2.96 -1.77
N ALA A 17 -1.02 1.71 -2.27
CA ALA A 17 -2.12 1.12 -3.01
C ALA A 17 -3.39 1.01 -2.15
N PHE A 18 -3.24 0.58 -0.90
CA PHE A 18 -4.34 0.52 0.06
C PHE A 18 -4.96 1.90 0.33
N THR A 19 -4.13 2.93 0.55
CA THR A 19 -4.59 4.29 0.85
C THR A 19 -5.47 4.84 -0.28
N PHE A 20 -5.07 4.68 -1.54
CA PHE A 20 -5.87 5.12 -2.68
C PHE A 20 -7.09 4.22 -2.94
N LEU A 21 -7.01 2.92 -2.69
CA LEU A 21 -8.17 2.02 -2.73
C LEU A 21 -9.25 2.50 -1.77
N VAL A 22 -8.89 2.77 -0.50
CA VAL A 22 -9.84 3.27 0.50
C VAL A 22 -10.45 4.61 0.08
N ARG A 23 -9.61 5.56 -0.33
CA ARG A 23 -10.06 6.88 -0.78
C ARG A 23 -11.06 6.76 -1.93
N ASP A 24 -10.71 6.03 -2.98
CA ASP A 24 -11.52 5.97 -4.19
C ASP A 24 -12.79 5.14 -3.96
N GLN A 25 -12.74 4.10 -3.13
CA GLN A 25 -13.94 3.35 -2.71
C GLN A 25 -14.93 4.24 -1.96
N ARG A 26 -14.44 5.12 -1.07
CA ARG A 26 -15.28 6.11 -0.36
C ARG A 26 -15.89 7.15 -1.30
N LEU A 27 -15.23 7.45 -2.41
CA LEU A 27 -15.75 8.28 -3.49
C LEU A 27 -16.72 7.52 -4.42
N GLY A 28 -17.02 6.26 -4.14
CA GLY A 28 -17.98 5.45 -4.89
C GLY A 28 -17.37 4.56 -5.98
N ALA A 29 -16.04 4.43 -6.05
CA ALA A 29 -15.42 3.55 -7.02
C ALA A 29 -15.66 2.06 -6.68
N ASN A 30 -16.00 1.27 -7.70
CA ASN A 30 -16.06 -0.18 -7.58
C ASN A 30 -14.65 -0.78 -7.72
N VAL A 31 -13.91 -0.85 -6.62
CA VAL A 31 -12.48 -1.24 -6.63
C VAL A 31 -12.18 -2.65 -7.16
N GLY A 32 -13.17 -3.56 -7.12
CA GLY A 32 -13.03 -4.92 -7.64
C GLY A 32 -13.25 -5.06 -9.15
N SER A 33 -13.87 -4.06 -9.81
CA SER A 33 -14.12 -4.08 -11.26
C SER A 33 -13.50 -2.89 -12.00
N ALA A 34 -12.86 -1.97 -11.29
CA ALA A 34 -12.18 -0.83 -11.89
C ALA A 34 -10.98 -1.31 -12.73
N GLN A 35 -11.09 -1.14 -14.04
CA GLN A 35 -10.02 -1.44 -14.98
C GLN A 35 -9.03 -0.26 -15.05
N GLY A 36 -7.74 -0.55 -14.99
CA GLY A 36 -6.66 0.39 -15.20
C GLY A 36 -6.28 0.53 -16.69
N PRO A 37 -5.38 1.46 -17.03
CA PRO A 37 -5.03 1.76 -18.42
C PRO A 37 -4.43 0.60 -19.22
N THR A 38 -3.81 -0.38 -18.53
CA THR A 38 -3.19 -1.56 -19.15
C THR A 38 -4.17 -2.71 -19.38
N GLY A 39 -5.43 -2.52 -19.04
CA GLY A 39 -6.44 -3.58 -19.04
C GLY A 39 -6.44 -4.46 -17.78
N LEU A 40 -5.41 -4.38 -16.93
CA LEU A 40 -5.39 -4.98 -15.59
C LEU A 40 -6.26 -4.17 -14.62
N GLY A 41 -6.62 -4.75 -13.47
CA GLY A 41 -7.38 -4.01 -12.46
C GLY A 41 -6.56 -2.89 -11.82
N LYS A 42 -7.17 -1.71 -11.67
CA LYS A 42 -6.51 -0.50 -11.13
C LYS A 42 -6.08 -0.69 -9.67
N TYR A 43 -6.94 -1.29 -8.85
CA TYR A 43 -6.67 -1.49 -7.42
C TYR A 43 -6.41 -2.94 -7.05
N LEU A 44 -7.11 -3.88 -7.68
CA LEU A 44 -7.01 -5.31 -7.40
C LEU A 44 -6.74 -6.08 -8.69
N MET A 45 -5.83 -7.04 -8.63
CA MET A 45 -5.51 -7.95 -9.74
C MET A 45 -5.19 -9.34 -9.19
N ARG A 46 -4.78 -10.27 -10.06
CA ARG A 46 -4.33 -11.60 -9.64
C ARG A 46 -2.82 -11.74 -9.67
N SER A 47 -2.27 -12.43 -8.68
CA SER A 47 -0.90 -12.93 -8.70
C SER A 47 -0.73 -14.03 -9.77
N PRO A 48 0.50 -14.43 -10.10
CA PRO A 48 0.74 -15.59 -10.98
C PRO A 48 0.11 -16.90 -10.49
N THR A 49 -0.15 -17.03 -9.18
CA THR A 49 -0.78 -18.20 -8.55
C THR A 49 -2.29 -18.02 -8.33
N GLY A 50 -2.85 -16.89 -8.73
CA GLY A 50 -4.30 -16.64 -8.69
C GLY A 50 -4.80 -15.94 -7.43
N GLU A 51 -3.96 -15.59 -6.47
CA GLU A 51 -4.34 -14.80 -5.29
C GLU A 51 -4.76 -13.37 -5.70
N VAL A 52 -5.74 -12.80 -5.01
CA VAL A 52 -6.10 -11.39 -5.18
C VAL A 52 -5.06 -10.52 -4.47
N ILE A 53 -4.48 -9.59 -5.21
CA ILE A 53 -3.37 -8.73 -4.76
C ILE A 53 -3.63 -7.28 -5.17
N PHE A 54 -2.90 -6.32 -4.59
CA PHE A 54 -2.98 -4.94 -5.06
C PHE A 54 -2.41 -4.79 -6.48
N GLY A 55 -3.04 -3.89 -7.25
CA GLY A 55 -2.68 -3.55 -8.62
C GLY A 55 -1.53 -2.55 -8.74
N GLY A 56 -1.17 -2.21 -9.97
CA GLY A 56 -0.07 -1.29 -10.26
C GLY A 56 1.30 -1.88 -9.94
N GLU A 57 2.30 -1.02 -9.78
CA GLU A 57 3.69 -1.44 -9.57
C GLU A 57 3.92 -2.27 -8.30
N THR A 58 3.04 -2.12 -7.30
CA THR A 58 3.14 -2.88 -6.05
C THR A 58 2.79 -4.35 -6.22
N MET A 59 2.35 -4.78 -7.41
CA MET A 59 2.17 -6.21 -7.73
C MET A 59 3.42 -7.05 -7.42
N ARG A 60 4.61 -6.44 -7.46
CA ARG A 60 5.89 -7.09 -7.16
C ARG A 60 6.09 -7.43 -5.67
N PHE A 61 5.25 -6.88 -4.79
CA PHE A 61 5.34 -6.98 -3.33
C PHE A 61 4.13 -7.69 -2.71
N TRP A 62 3.43 -8.50 -3.50
CA TRP A 62 2.20 -9.17 -3.08
C TRP A 62 2.38 -10.21 -1.97
N ASP A 63 3.60 -10.71 -1.83
CA ASP A 63 4.07 -11.62 -0.79
C ASP A 63 4.18 -10.96 0.60
N LEU A 64 4.10 -9.61 0.67
CA LEU A 64 4.09 -8.88 1.93
C LEU A 64 2.98 -9.40 2.85
N ARG A 65 3.38 -9.73 4.08
CA ARG A 65 2.50 -9.99 5.22
C ARG A 65 2.70 -8.91 6.27
N ALA A 66 1.63 -8.21 6.64
CA ALA A 66 1.71 -7.07 7.55
C ALA A 66 0.48 -7.02 8.48
N PRO A 67 0.64 -6.78 9.79
CA PRO A 67 -0.47 -6.85 10.75
C PRO A 67 -1.66 -5.95 10.42
N TRP A 68 -1.43 -4.82 9.75
CA TRP A 68 -2.47 -3.89 9.35
C TRP A 68 -3.23 -4.33 8.09
N LEU A 69 -2.69 -5.27 7.32
CA LEU A 69 -3.27 -5.79 6.07
C LEU A 69 -3.87 -7.20 6.25
N GLU A 70 -3.27 -8.03 7.11
CA GLU A 70 -3.72 -9.42 7.36
C GLU A 70 -5.22 -9.58 7.64
N PRO A 71 -5.89 -8.71 8.41
CA PRO A 71 -7.33 -8.83 8.65
C PRO A 71 -8.18 -8.84 7.36
N LEU A 72 -7.67 -8.25 6.28
CA LEU A 72 -8.36 -8.13 4.99
C LEU A 72 -8.01 -9.25 4.01
N ARG A 73 -7.13 -10.19 4.41
CA ARG A 73 -6.80 -11.38 3.63
C ARG A 73 -7.73 -12.55 4.01
N GLY A 74 -8.14 -13.31 3.00
CA GLY A 74 -8.82 -14.60 3.10
C GLY A 74 -8.00 -15.72 2.45
N PRO A 75 -8.60 -16.90 2.22
CA PRO A 75 -7.90 -18.05 1.65
C PRO A 75 -7.30 -17.82 0.25
N ASN A 76 -7.84 -16.85 -0.51
CA ASN A 76 -7.44 -16.55 -1.89
C ASN A 76 -6.77 -15.17 -2.03
N GLY A 77 -6.05 -14.70 -1.00
CA GLY A 77 -5.46 -13.36 -0.97
C GLY A 77 -6.40 -12.31 -0.41
N LEU A 78 -6.35 -11.07 -0.92
CA LEU A 78 -7.20 -9.98 -0.46
C LEU A 78 -8.69 -10.26 -0.71
N ASP A 79 -9.49 -10.13 0.34
CA ASP A 79 -10.93 -10.43 0.29
C ASP A 79 -11.73 -9.17 -0.05
N LEU A 80 -12.45 -9.21 -1.19
CA LEU A 80 -13.23 -8.07 -1.67
C LEU A 80 -14.39 -7.70 -0.73
N SER A 81 -15.00 -8.66 -0.03
CA SER A 81 -16.05 -8.39 0.95
C SER A 81 -15.48 -7.62 2.14
N ARG A 82 -14.33 -8.07 2.66
CA ARG A 82 -13.63 -7.40 3.77
C ARG A 82 -13.12 -6.02 3.39
N LEU A 83 -12.55 -5.87 2.19
CA LEU A 83 -12.13 -4.55 1.69
C LEU A 83 -13.30 -3.57 1.56
N LYS A 84 -14.51 -4.05 1.29
CA LYS A 84 -15.71 -3.20 1.19
C LYS A 84 -16.30 -2.81 2.54
N LYS A 85 -16.21 -3.69 3.55
CA LYS A 85 -17.02 -3.57 4.77
C LYS A 85 -16.22 -3.45 6.06
N ASP A 86 -15.00 -3.98 6.09
CA ASP A 86 -14.31 -4.28 7.35
C ASP A 86 -13.07 -3.41 7.57
N ILE A 87 -12.75 -2.49 6.64
CA ILE A 87 -11.63 -1.55 6.79
C ILE A 87 -11.89 -0.63 7.99
N GLN A 88 -10.95 -0.66 8.93
CA GLN A 88 -11.01 0.14 10.15
C GLN A 88 -10.21 1.45 10.02
N PRO A 89 -10.61 2.53 10.71
CA PRO A 89 -9.87 3.79 10.69
C PRO A 89 -8.41 3.69 11.12
N TRP A 90 -8.05 2.71 11.97
CA TRP A 90 -6.66 2.50 12.36
C TRP A 90 -5.81 1.91 11.23
N GLN A 91 -6.38 1.09 10.34
CA GLN A 91 -5.68 0.56 9.16
C GLN A 91 -5.40 1.69 8.17
N GLU A 92 -6.34 2.61 8.01
CA GLU A 92 -6.16 3.80 7.16
C GLU A 92 -5.09 4.74 7.70
N ARG A 93 -5.08 4.99 9.01
CA ARG A 93 -4.01 5.79 9.64
C ARG A 93 -2.66 5.12 9.44
N ARG A 94 -2.58 3.81 9.67
CA ARG A 94 -1.33 3.04 9.54
C ARG A 94 -0.84 2.99 8.09
N SER A 95 -1.73 2.81 7.12
CA SER A 95 -1.35 2.82 5.71
C SER A 95 -0.92 4.22 5.24
N ALA A 96 -1.60 5.27 5.69
CA ALA A 96 -1.23 6.64 5.38
C ALA A 96 0.15 6.98 5.98
N GLU A 97 0.40 6.60 7.23
CA GLU A 97 1.69 6.74 7.91
C GLU A 97 2.80 6.02 7.12
N TYR A 98 2.58 4.76 6.74
CA TYR A 98 3.61 3.97 6.06
C TYR A 98 3.84 4.38 4.60
N MET A 99 2.80 4.86 3.92
CA MET A 99 2.95 5.47 2.60
C MET A 99 3.85 6.72 2.66
N THR A 100 3.68 7.58 3.67
CA THR A 100 4.43 8.85 3.77
C THR A 100 5.82 8.70 4.40
N HIS A 101 6.12 7.54 4.98
CA HIS A 101 7.43 7.22 5.59
C HIS A 101 8.17 6.11 4.84
N ALA A 102 7.90 5.96 3.54
CA ALA A 102 8.64 5.04 2.68
C ALA A 102 10.16 5.23 2.86
N PRO A 103 10.97 4.15 2.83
CA PRO A 103 12.41 4.23 3.07
C PRO A 103 13.17 4.77 1.85
N LEU A 104 12.84 6.00 1.46
CA LEU A 104 13.43 6.77 0.37
C LEU A 104 13.84 8.14 0.92
N GLY A 105 15.07 8.54 0.65
CA GLY A 105 15.61 9.83 1.03
C GLY A 105 17.03 10.04 0.49
N SER A 106 17.50 11.28 0.50
CA SER A 106 18.84 11.64 0.05
C SER A 106 19.90 11.47 1.15
N LEU A 107 21.18 11.49 0.76
CA LEU A 107 22.32 11.39 1.68
C LEU A 107 22.34 12.52 2.73
N ASN A 108 21.82 13.71 2.39
CA ASN A 108 21.71 14.86 3.29
C ASN A 108 20.35 14.94 4.02
N SER A 109 19.64 13.82 4.11
CA SER A 109 18.40 13.64 4.83
C SER A 109 17.18 14.39 4.31
N VAL A 110 17.09 14.67 3.01
CA VAL A 110 15.83 15.09 2.40
C VAL A 110 14.99 13.84 2.13
N GLY A 111 13.89 13.69 2.85
CA GLY A 111 13.00 12.53 2.74
C GLY A 111 12.10 12.60 1.51
N GLY A 112 11.85 11.46 0.88
CA GLY A 112 11.03 11.35 -0.33
C GLY A 112 11.82 10.85 -1.54
N VAL A 113 11.25 11.07 -2.73
CA VAL A 113 11.88 10.67 -3.98
C VAL A 113 13.08 11.56 -4.31
N ALA A 114 13.95 11.13 -5.25
CA ALA A 114 15.15 11.89 -5.61
C ALA A 114 14.88 13.30 -6.17
N THR A 115 13.64 13.56 -6.64
CA THR A 115 13.20 14.85 -7.15
C THR A 115 12.43 15.67 -6.11
N GLU A 116 12.38 15.23 -4.85
CA GLU A 116 11.68 15.94 -3.78
C GLU A 116 12.41 17.23 -3.40
N ILE A 117 11.65 18.29 -3.13
CA ILE A 117 12.20 19.55 -2.65
C ILE A 117 12.64 19.44 -1.18
N ASN A 118 13.54 20.32 -0.74
CA ASN A 118 13.96 20.34 0.65
C ASN A 118 12.83 20.83 1.57
N ALA A 119 12.17 19.89 2.25
CA ALA A 119 11.05 20.17 3.17
C ALA A 119 10.97 19.19 4.35
N VAL A 120 11.27 17.91 4.13
CA VAL A 120 11.16 16.86 5.15
C VAL A 120 12.55 16.34 5.49
N ASN A 121 12.96 16.46 6.75
CA ASN A 121 14.22 15.89 7.25
C ASN A 121 14.00 14.44 7.69
N TYR A 122 14.20 13.48 6.78
CA TYR A 122 13.92 12.06 7.03
C TYR A 122 14.76 11.13 6.14
N VAL A 123 15.34 10.10 6.77
CA VAL A 123 15.86 8.88 6.14
C VAL A 123 15.45 7.73 7.04
N SER A 124 14.95 6.64 6.46
CA SER A 124 14.53 5.49 7.26
C SER A 124 15.74 4.83 7.92
N PRO A 125 15.62 4.34 9.16
CA PRO A 125 16.63 3.46 9.77
C PRO A 125 16.90 2.16 8.99
N ARG A 126 16.11 1.87 7.95
CA ARG A 126 16.23 0.68 7.10
C ARG A 126 16.93 0.95 5.75
N SER A 127 17.21 2.22 5.44
CA SER A 127 17.82 2.65 4.17
C SER A 127 19.31 2.35 4.10
#